data_AF-A0A7V1HX71-F1
#
_entry.id   AF-A0A7V1HX71-F1
#
_cell.length_a   1.000
_cell.length_b   1.000
_cell.length_c   1.000
_cell.angle_alpha   90.00
_cell.angle_beta   90.00
_cell.angle_gamma   90.00
#
_symmetry.space_group_name_H-M   'P 1'
#
loop_
_entity.id
_entity.type
_entity.pdbx_description
1 polymer ?
#
loop_
_entity_poly.entity_id
_entity_poly.type
_entity_poly.pdbx_seq_one_letter_code
_entity_poly.pdbx_strand_id
1 'polypeptide(L)'
;MIINSNKKNILTLILISLYIMLIAVIKLLPHPDNFTPILGLAIFGGAMFIRKRIFLYVTIIALFVSDFIFNNYVHPEYFANKSGIIFFADYMIWVYLSILLVIIGASYI
;
A
#
# COMPACT_ATOMS: atom_id res chain seq x y z
N MET A 1 -29.43 -13.99 4.98
CA MET A 1 -29.37 -12.87 4.01
C MET A 1 -28.33 -13.22 2.95
N ILE A 2 -28.78 -13.68 1.77
CA ILE A 2 -27.90 -14.11 0.68
C ILE A 2 -27.37 -12.85 -0.01
N ILE A 3 -26.19 -12.39 0.41
CA ILE A 3 -25.50 -11.31 -0.29
C ILE A 3 -25.01 -11.87 -1.62
N ASN A 4 -25.54 -11.33 -2.72
CA ASN A 4 -25.15 -11.66 -4.09
C ASN A 4 -23.61 -11.64 -4.22
N SER A 5 -23.01 -12.69 -4.79
CA SER A 5 -21.55 -12.89 -4.84
C SER A 5 -20.79 -11.70 -5.46
N ASN A 6 -21.41 -11.03 -6.44
CA ASN A 6 -20.86 -9.81 -7.04
C ASN A 6 -20.85 -8.60 -6.08
N LYS A 7 -21.89 -8.43 -5.25
CA LYS A 7 -21.91 -7.36 -4.23
C LYS A 7 -20.89 -7.62 -3.13
N LYS A 8 -20.70 -8.90 -2.75
CA LYS A 8 -19.70 -9.30 -1.75
C LYS A 8 -18.27 -8.91 -2.20
N ASN A 9 -17.93 -9.16 -3.47
CA ASN A 9 -16.63 -8.82 -4.04
C ASN A 9 -16.38 -7.30 -4.11
N ILE A 10 -17.40 -6.50 -4.43
CA ILE A 10 -17.30 -5.03 -4.45
C ILE A 10 -17.12 -4.47 -3.03
N LEU A 11 -17.87 -4.98 -2.06
CA LEU A 11 -17.76 -4.54 -0.67
C LEU A 11 -16.37 -4.84 -0.10
N THR A 12 -15.81 -6.02 -0.43
CA THR A 12 -14.42 -6.38 -0.09
C THR A 12 -13.39 -5.44 -0.72
N LEU A 13 -13.57 -5.04 -1.99
CA LEU A 13 -12.72 -4.05 -2.66
C LEU A 13 -12.74 -2.70 -1.92
N ILE A 14 -13.92 -2.21 -1.57
CA ILE A 14 -14.09 -0.93 -0.89
C ILE A 14 -13.43 -0.95 0.49
N LEU A 15 -13.70 -1.98 1.29
CA LEU A 15 -13.15 -2.09 2.65
C LEU A 15 -11.62 -2.14 2.65
N ILE A 16 -11.02 -2.88 1.71
CA ILE A 16 -9.57 -3.00 1.61
C ILE A 16 -8.95 -1.71 1.07
N SER A 17 -9.57 -1.05 0.08
CA SER A 17 -9.14 0.29 -0.35
C SER A 17 -9.16 1.28 0.81
N LEU A 18 -10.20 1.22 1.65
CA LEU A 18 -10.31 2.05 2.86
C LEU A 18 -9.18 1.73 3.85
N TYR A 19 -8.86 0.45 4.04
CA TYR A 19 -7.79 0.01 4.91
C TYR A 19 -6.40 0.43 4.40
N ILE A 20 -6.17 0.32 3.08
CA ILE A 20 -4.96 0.81 2.42
C ILE A 20 -4.80 2.31 2.67
N MET A 21 -5.88 3.10 2.50
CA MET A 21 -5.86 4.53 2.77
C MET A 21 -5.60 4.83 4.25
N LEU A 22 -6.22 4.09 5.17
CA LEU A 22 -5.99 4.23 6.61
C LEU A 22 -4.51 3.96 6.95
N ILE A 23 -3.93 2.92 6.38
CA ILE A 23 -2.52 2.57 6.58
C ILE A 23 -1.58 3.61 5.96
N ALA A 24 -1.93 4.15 4.79
CA ALA A 24 -1.20 5.26 4.19
C ALA A 24 -1.18 6.50 5.10
N VAL A 25 -2.26 6.76 5.85
CA VAL A 25 -2.31 7.82 6.86
C VAL A 25 -1.53 7.44 8.13
N ILE A 26 -1.59 6.19 8.59
CA ILE A 26 -0.81 5.71 9.73
C ILE A 26 0.70 5.81 9.44
N LYS A 27 1.14 5.59 8.19
CA LYS A 27 2.53 5.82 7.76
C LYS A 27 2.99 7.28 7.93
N LEU A 28 2.07 8.24 8.01
CA LEU A 28 2.41 9.64 8.27
C LEU A 28 2.62 9.93 9.77
N LEU A 29 2.15 9.06 10.65
CA LEU A 29 2.41 9.16 12.09
C LEU A 29 3.82 8.63 12.40
N PRO A 30 4.43 9.06 13.52
CA PRO A 30 5.70 8.50 13.99
C PRO A 30 5.49 7.02 14.30
N HIS A 31 5.96 6.17 13.41
CA HIS A 31 5.93 4.72 13.52
C HIS A 31 7.37 4.20 13.46
N PRO A 32 7.67 3.05 14.11
CA PRO A 32 8.96 2.41 13.94
C PRO A 32 9.20 2.07 12.47
N ASP A 33 10.42 2.26 12.00
CA ASP A 33 10.82 1.94 10.63
C ASP A 33 10.43 0.49 10.29
N ASN A 34 9.76 0.30 9.15
CA ASN A 34 9.25 -0.98 8.64
C ASN A 34 8.06 -1.59 9.40
N PHE A 35 7.57 -1.01 10.50
CA PHE A 35 6.36 -1.49 11.19
C PHE A 35 5.09 -0.93 10.53
N THR A 36 4.87 -1.31 9.27
CA THR A 36 3.70 -0.87 8.52
C THR A 36 2.67 -2.00 8.41
N PRO A 37 1.40 -1.78 8.79
CA PRO A 37 0.34 -2.78 8.63
C PRO A 37 0.08 -3.19 7.16
N ILE A 38 0.73 -2.52 6.20
CA ILE A 38 0.57 -2.76 4.76
C ILE A 38 1.06 -4.15 4.34
N LEU A 39 2.07 -4.73 5.02
CA LEU A 39 2.58 -6.06 4.69
C LEU A 39 1.55 -7.15 5.01
N GLY A 40 0.94 -7.07 6.20
CA GLY A 40 -0.16 -7.97 6.57
C GLY A 40 -1.34 -7.84 5.60
N LEU A 41 -1.70 -6.60 5.24
CA LEU A 41 -2.74 -6.36 4.25
C LEU A 41 -2.37 -6.91 2.86
N ALA A 42 -1.11 -6.83 2.44
CA ALA A 42 -0.65 -7.36 1.16
C ALA A 42 -0.74 -8.90 1.12
N ILE A 43 -0.38 -9.59 2.21
CA ILE A 43 -0.48 -11.05 2.34
C ILE A 43 -1.95 -11.49 2.35
N PHE A 44 -2.75 -10.96 3.28
CA PHE A 44 -4.15 -11.39 3.45
C PHE A 44 -5.06 -10.88 2.32
N GLY A 45 -4.84 -9.64 1.86
CA GLY A 45 -5.54 -9.09 0.71
C GLY A 45 -5.20 -9.85 -0.58
N GLY A 46 -3.91 -10.12 -0.84
CA GLY A 46 -3.46 -10.83 -2.03
C GLY A 46 -4.03 -12.25 -2.14
N ALA A 47 -4.09 -12.98 -1.02
CA ALA A 47 -4.65 -14.33 -0.96
C ALA A 47 -6.18 -14.35 -1.12
N MET A 48 -6.89 -13.35 -0.58
CA MET A 48 -8.36 -13.30 -0.62
C MET A 48 -8.95 -12.74 -1.93
N PHE A 49 -8.14 -12.15 -2.82
CA PHE A 49 -8.64 -11.46 -4.01
C PHE A 49 -8.80 -12.35 -5.25
N ILE A 50 -10.02 -12.38 -5.79
CA ILE A 50 -10.35 -12.98 -7.09
C ILE A 50 -9.66 -12.28 -8.27
N ARG A 51 -9.46 -10.94 -8.19
CA ARG A 51 -8.80 -10.15 -9.24
C ARG A 51 -7.47 -9.57 -8.74
N LYS A 52 -6.47 -10.44 -8.64
CA LYS A 52 -5.10 -10.16 -8.16
C LYS A 52 -4.46 -8.93 -8.81
N ARG A 53 -4.68 -8.71 -10.11
CA ARG A 53 -4.17 -7.52 -10.83
C ARG A 53 -4.71 -6.20 -10.27
N ILE A 54 -6.01 -6.15 -9.94
CA ILE A 54 -6.63 -4.92 -9.41
C ILE A 54 -6.07 -4.60 -8.02
N PHE A 55 -5.92 -5.62 -7.18
CA PHE A 55 -5.34 -5.45 -5.85
C PHE A 55 -3.91 -4.90 -5.91
N LEU A 56 -3.09 -5.43 -6.82
CA LEU A 56 -1.72 -4.96 -7.02
C LEU A 56 -1.69 -3.48 -7.41
N TYR A 57 -2.50 -3.04 -8.39
CA TYR A 57 -2.55 -1.64 -8.79
C TYR A 57 -3.00 -0.73 -7.66
N VAL A 58 -4.06 -1.10 -6.93
CA VAL A 58 -4.57 -0.28 -5.81
C VAL A 58 -3.51 -0.12 -4.72
N THR A 59 -2.82 -1.20 -4.36
CA THR A 59 -1.77 -1.17 -3.33
C THR A 59 -0.57 -0.32 -3.76
N ILE A 60 -0.06 -0.51 -4.99
CA ILE A 60 1.08 0.26 -5.52
C ILE A 60 0.75 1.76 -5.61
N ILE A 61 -0.43 2.11 -6.14
CA ILE A 61 -0.83 3.51 -6.31
C ILE A 61 -0.97 4.19 -4.94
N ALA A 62 -1.59 3.52 -3.97
CA ALA A 62 -1.77 4.11 -2.65
C ALA A 62 -0.44 4.30 -1.90
N LEU A 63 0.48 3.36 -2.02
CA LEU A 63 1.84 3.51 -1.49
C LEU A 63 2.57 4.67 -2.13
N PHE A 64 2.49 4.79 -3.45
CA PHE A 64 3.09 5.89 -4.19
C PHE A 64 2.56 7.25 -3.74
N VAL A 65 1.25 7.40 -3.63
CA VAL A 65 0.64 8.65 -3.14
C VAL A 65 1.06 8.93 -1.69
N SER A 66 1.07 7.90 -0.83
CA SER A 66 1.50 8.03 0.57
C SER A 66 2.95 8.49 0.69
N ASP A 67 3.88 7.83 -0.01
CA ASP A 67 5.30 8.15 0.02
C ASP A 67 5.59 9.50 -0.62
N PHE A 68 4.87 9.87 -1.68
CA PHE A 68 4.97 11.20 -2.29
C PHE A 68 4.60 12.30 -1.29
N ILE A 69 3.50 12.13 -0.56
CA ILE A 69 3.08 13.09 0.46
C ILE A 69 4.08 13.11 1.62
N PHE A 70 4.52 11.94 2.09
CA PHE A 70 5.46 11.82 3.20
C PHE A 70 6.79 12.52 2.90
N ASN A 71 7.39 12.27 1.73
CA ASN A 71 8.71 12.77 1.36
C ASN A 71 8.74 14.28 1.09
N ASN A 72 7.63 14.85 0.59
CA ASN A 72 7.59 16.27 0.19
C ASN A 72 6.94 17.18 1.25
N TYR A 73 5.99 16.68 2.04
CA TYR A 73 5.19 17.52 2.94
C TYR A 73 5.35 17.19 4.42
N VAL A 74 5.61 15.95 4.79
CA VAL A 74 5.70 15.54 6.21
C VAL A 74 7.14 15.56 6.70
N HIS A 75 8.06 14.99 5.91
CA HIS A 75 9.46 14.82 6.27
C HIS A 75 10.43 15.26 5.15
N PRO A 76 10.35 16.53 4.69
CA PRO A 76 11.26 17.05 3.67
C PRO A 76 12.72 17.09 4.15
N GLU A 77 12.94 17.16 5.46
CA GLU A 77 14.27 17.19 6.10
C GLU A 77 15.13 15.95 5.81
N TYR A 78 14.53 14.76 5.64
CA TYR A 78 15.25 13.54 5.25
C TYR A 78 15.88 13.65 3.86
N PHE A 79 15.40 14.60 3.06
CA PHE A 79 15.86 14.85 1.71
C PHE A 79 16.36 16.27 1.51
N ALA A 80 16.83 16.92 2.58
CA ALA A 80 17.34 18.30 2.52
C ALA A 80 18.45 18.51 1.46
N ASN A 81 19.19 17.46 1.11
CA ASN A 81 20.24 17.50 0.07
C ASN A 81 19.70 17.40 -1.37
N LYS A 82 18.40 17.11 -1.56
CA LYS A 82 17.73 17.05 -2.86
C LYS A 82 16.87 18.31 -3.04
N SER A 83 17.25 19.17 -3.98
CA SER A 83 16.45 20.35 -4.31
C SER A 83 15.29 19.98 -5.27
N GLY A 84 14.05 20.22 -4.86
CA GLY A 84 12.86 20.06 -5.69
C GLY A 84 11.88 18.99 -5.20
N ILE A 85 10.90 18.66 -6.04
CA ILE A 85 9.86 17.65 -5.74
C ILE A 85 10.45 16.25 -5.91
N ILE A 86 10.26 15.41 -4.89
CA ILE A 86 10.78 14.05 -4.85
C ILE A 86 9.66 13.09 -5.24
N PHE A 87 9.71 12.62 -6.48
CA PHE A 87 8.75 11.63 -6.98
C PHE A 87 9.13 10.21 -6.55
N PHE A 88 10.42 9.93 -6.40
CA PHE A 88 10.91 8.61 -6.04
C PHE A 88 12.17 8.72 -5.16
N ALA A 89 12.14 8.07 -4.01
CA ALA A 89 13.23 7.99 -3.06
C ALA A 89 13.87 6.60 -3.08
N ASP A 90 15.14 6.51 -2.69
CA ASP A 90 15.94 5.29 -2.86
C ASP A 90 15.38 4.12 -2.04
N TYR A 91 14.72 4.38 -0.90
CA TYR A 91 14.06 3.36 -0.09
C TYR A 91 12.80 2.78 -0.76
N MET A 92 12.12 3.55 -1.62
CA MET A 92 10.85 3.14 -2.24
C MET A 92 11.03 1.90 -3.12
N ILE A 93 12.18 1.73 -3.78
CA ILE A 93 12.44 0.56 -4.61
C ILE A 93 12.35 -0.74 -3.80
N TRP A 94 12.92 -0.76 -2.59
CA TRP A 94 12.95 -1.93 -1.72
C TRP A 94 11.59 -2.24 -1.12
N VAL A 95 10.85 -1.19 -0.73
CA VAL A 95 9.47 -1.34 -0.25
C VAL A 95 8.58 -1.90 -1.36
N TYR A 96 8.73 -1.44 -2.60
CA TYR A 96 7.81 -1.81 -3.68
C TYR A 96 8.14 -3.20 -4.19
N LEU A 97 9.42 -3.54 -4.24
CA LEU A 97 9.87 -4.88 -4.57
C LEU A 97 9.40 -5.91 -3.53
N SER A 98 9.54 -5.61 -2.23
CA SER A 98 9.08 -6.52 -1.18
C SER A 98 7.57 -6.74 -1.23
N ILE A 99 6.78 -5.69 -1.42
CA ILE A 99 5.32 -5.78 -1.54
C ILE A 99 4.91 -6.53 -2.80
N LEU A 100 5.60 -6.31 -3.92
CA LEU A 100 5.38 -7.07 -5.15
C LEU A 100 5.63 -8.57 -4.91
N LEU A 101 6.76 -8.94 -4.30
CA LEU A 101 7.09 -10.33 -3.99
C LEU A 101 6.07 -10.96 -3.03
N VAL A 102 5.60 -10.21 -2.03
CA VAL A 102 4.58 -10.65 -1.08
C VAL A 102 3.25 -10.90 -1.78
N ILE A 103 2.78 -10.00 -2.64
CA ILE A 103 1.52 -10.16 -3.38
C ILE A 103 1.62 -11.34 -4.34
N ILE A 104 2.76 -11.52 -5.01
CA ILE A 104 3.02 -12.67 -5.87
C ILE A 104 3.02 -13.95 -5.04
N GLY A 105 3.75 -14.01 -3.93
CA GLY A 105 3.81 -15.18 -3.04
C GLY A 105 2.44 -15.54 -2.48
N ALA A 106 1.70 -14.56 -1.98
CA ALA A 106 0.33 -14.71 -1.50
C ALA A 106 -0.64 -15.17 -2.60
N SER A 107 -0.31 -14.97 -3.87
CA SER A 107 -1.12 -15.44 -4.98
C SER A 107 -1.02 -16.96 -5.23
N TYR A 108 -0.05 -17.64 -4.64
CA TYR A 108 0.13 -19.09 -4.76
C TYR A 108 -0.39 -19.89 -3.56
N ILE A 109 -0.95 -19.19 -2.55
CA ILE A 109 -1.60 -19.74 -1.36
C ILE A 109 -3.11 -19.72 -1.58
#